data_AF-A0A958N681-F1
#
_entry.id   AF-A0A958N681-F1
#
_cell.length_a   1.000
_cell.length_b   1.000
_cell.length_c   1.000
_cell.angle_alpha   90.00
_cell.angle_beta   90.00
_cell.angle_gamma   90.00
#
_symmetry.space_group_name_H-M   'P 1'
#
loop_
_entity.id
_entity.type
_entity.pdbx_description
1 polymer ?
#
loop_
_entity_poly.entity_id
_entity_poly.type
_entity_poly.pdbx_seq_one_letter_code
_entity_poly.pdbx_strand_id
1 'polypeptide(L)'
;MKSIVISVICLMSSGAFGAELNLNGGESAWINANVQTYVTCGGDSTSGSCNGAVEGLKILVKSCETGHSASYCIDRYWPDFKEKNSQCIYDGLQFCIEKCSTGHSPSYCADKCNN
;
A
#
# COMPACT_ATOMS: atom_id res chain seq x y z
N MET A 1 -12.55 54.48 -18.51
CA MET A 1 -12.12 53.27 -17.79
C MET A 1 -13.30 52.82 -16.93
N LYS A 2 -13.99 51.74 -17.32
CA LYS A 2 -15.24 51.28 -16.69
C LYS A 2 -14.90 50.13 -15.74
N SER A 3 -15.20 50.32 -14.45
CA SER A 3 -15.19 49.25 -13.45
C SER A 3 -16.32 48.27 -13.74
N ILE A 4 -16.03 46.97 -13.64
CA ILE A 4 -17.03 45.91 -13.58
C ILE A 4 -16.72 45.10 -12.33
N VAL A 5 -17.56 45.27 -11.31
CA VAL A 5 -17.60 44.43 -10.11
C VAL A 5 -18.46 43.23 -10.47
N ILE A 6 -17.84 42.05 -10.61
CA ILE A 6 -18.57 40.79 -10.74
C ILE A 6 -18.70 40.21 -9.34
N SER A 7 -19.82 40.54 -8.68
CA SER A 7 -20.24 39.89 -7.44
C SER A 7 -20.74 38.48 -7.80
N VAL A 8 -19.87 37.48 -7.67
CA VAL A 8 -20.27 36.07 -7.79
C VAL A 8 -20.69 35.59 -6.41
N ILE A 9 -22.00 35.57 -6.18
CA ILE A 9 -22.63 34.81 -5.10
C ILE A 9 -22.54 33.34 -5.53
N CYS A 10 -21.49 32.63 -5.10
CA CYS A 10 -21.45 31.17 -5.17
C CYS A 10 -22.10 30.61 -3.91
N LEU A 11 -23.34 30.16 -4.07
CA LEU A 11 -24.03 29.25 -3.16
C LEU A 11 -23.13 28.05 -2.87
N MET A 12 -22.73 27.87 -1.61
CA MET A 12 -22.05 26.66 -1.15
C MET A 12 -23.06 25.51 -1.07
N SER A 13 -23.28 24.83 -2.18
CA SER A 13 -23.79 23.46 -2.18
C SER A 13 -22.62 22.55 -1.83
N SER A 14 -22.48 22.19 -0.55
CA SER A 14 -21.56 21.15 -0.08
C SER A 14 -22.08 19.78 -0.51
N GLY A 15 -21.98 19.48 -1.80
CA GLY A 15 -22.09 18.12 -2.32
C GLY A 15 -20.80 17.39 -1.99
N ALA A 16 -20.91 16.33 -1.18
CA ALA A 16 -19.78 15.46 -0.90
C ALA A 16 -19.55 14.59 -2.16
N PHE A 17 -18.66 15.03 -3.06
CA PHE A 17 -18.30 14.25 -4.24
C PHE A 17 -17.43 13.07 -3.79
N GLY A 18 -17.84 11.84 -4.15
CA GLY A 18 -16.97 10.68 -3.99
C GLY A 18 -15.73 10.86 -4.85
N ALA A 19 -14.55 10.65 -4.27
CA ALA A 19 -13.31 10.64 -5.04
C ALA A 19 -13.08 9.23 -5.60
N GLU A 20 -12.83 9.14 -6.91
CA GLU A 20 -12.36 7.90 -7.52
C GLU A 20 -10.84 7.83 -7.38
N LEU A 21 -10.36 6.78 -6.75
CA LEU A 21 -8.93 6.47 -6.67
C LEU A 21 -8.61 5.41 -7.73
N ASN A 22 -7.78 5.78 -8.70
CA ASN A 22 -7.22 4.83 -9.66
C ASN A 22 -5.96 4.20 -9.05
N LEU A 23 -5.99 2.88 -8.86
CA LEU A 23 -4.93 2.14 -8.16
C LEU A 23 -3.79 1.66 -9.07
N ASN A 24 -3.82 2.00 -10.37
CA ASN A 24 -2.96 1.42 -11.42
C ASN A 24 -3.07 -0.12 -11.50
N GLY A 25 -3.47 -0.63 -12.68
CA GLY A 25 -3.74 -2.07 -12.88
C GLY A 25 -5.16 -2.40 -13.34
N GLY A 26 -5.99 -1.38 -13.63
CA GLY A 26 -7.38 -1.55 -14.09
C GLY A 26 -8.42 -1.58 -12.96
N GLU A 27 -7.99 -1.40 -11.71
CA GLU A 27 -8.87 -1.35 -10.54
C GLU A 27 -9.10 0.09 -10.10
N SER A 28 -10.34 0.42 -9.73
CA SER A 28 -10.68 1.69 -9.09
C SER A 28 -11.45 1.48 -7.79
N ALA A 29 -11.21 2.38 -6.83
CA ALA A 29 -11.90 2.41 -5.55
C ALA A 29 -12.71 3.70 -5.41
N TRP A 30 -13.95 3.58 -4.94
CA TRP A 30 -14.84 4.71 -4.66
C TRP A 30 -14.74 5.10 -3.19
N ILE A 31 -14.31 6.34 -2.93
CA ILE A 31 -14.19 6.86 -1.56
C ILE A 31 -15.50 7.54 -1.16
N ASN A 32 -16.12 7.05 -0.07
CA ASN A 32 -17.29 7.69 0.52
C ASN A 32 -16.88 8.95 1.29
N ALA A 33 -17.33 10.11 0.81
CA ALA A 33 -16.94 11.41 1.36
C ALA A 33 -17.45 11.68 2.79
N ASN A 34 -18.39 10.89 3.31
CA ASN A 34 -18.89 11.01 4.69
C ASN A 34 -18.11 10.17 5.70
N VAL A 35 -17.11 9.41 5.26
CA VAL A 35 -16.29 8.56 6.13
C VAL A 35 -14.83 8.95 5.98
N GLN A 36 -14.18 9.26 7.10
CA GLN A 36 -12.75 9.53 7.11
C GLN A 36 -11.99 8.29 6.62
N THR A 37 -11.37 8.42 5.45
CA THR A 37 -10.66 7.33 4.78
C THR A 37 -9.20 7.71 4.65
N TYR A 38 -8.30 6.84 5.10
CA TYR A 38 -6.87 7.01 4.92
C TYR A 38 -6.42 6.16 3.73
N VAL A 39 -5.95 6.83 2.67
CA VAL A 39 -5.34 6.17 1.53
C VAL A 39 -3.83 6.29 1.67
N THR A 40 -3.15 5.15 1.73
CA THR A 40 -1.69 5.08 1.66
C THR A 40 -1.32 4.52 0.30
N CYS A 41 -0.94 5.40 -0.63
CA CYS A 41 -0.38 4.97 -1.90
C CYS A 41 1.08 4.57 -1.67
N GLY A 42 1.45 3.35 -2.07
CA GLY A 42 2.86 2.98 -2.20
C GLY A 42 3.50 3.88 -3.25
N GLY A 43 4.60 4.55 -2.89
CA GLY A 43 5.23 5.56 -3.75
C GLY A 43 5.62 5.01 -5.12
N ASP A 44 5.37 5.84 -6.14
CA ASP A 44 5.64 5.58 -7.55
C ASP A 44 6.99 4.90 -7.82
N SER A 45 6.90 3.89 -8.66
CA SER A 45 7.98 3.24 -9.37
C SER A 45 8.68 4.23 -10.32
N THR A 46 9.53 5.11 -9.80
CA THR A 46 10.63 5.66 -10.58
C THR A 46 11.71 4.58 -10.70
N SER A 47 11.58 3.77 -11.76
CA SER A 47 12.67 3.07 -12.47
C SER A 47 13.97 2.88 -11.66
N GLY A 48 14.08 1.75 -10.95
CA GLY A 48 15.34 1.21 -10.42
C GLY A 48 15.43 0.98 -8.91
N SER A 49 14.43 1.39 -8.10
CA SER A 49 14.48 1.25 -6.64
C SER A 49 13.41 0.30 -6.11
N CYS A 50 13.83 -0.85 -5.58
CA CYS A 50 12.98 -1.80 -4.87
C CYS A 50 12.43 -1.28 -3.53
N ASN A 51 12.87 -0.09 -3.10
CA ASN A 51 12.49 0.50 -1.84
C ASN A 51 10.97 0.72 -1.72
N GLY A 52 10.30 1.22 -2.77
CA GLY A 52 8.85 1.45 -2.73
C GLY A 52 8.05 0.16 -2.53
N ALA A 53 8.43 -0.89 -3.25
CA ALA A 53 7.79 -2.21 -3.13
C ALA A 53 8.02 -2.81 -1.74
N VAL A 54 9.25 -2.77 -1.23
CA VAL A 54 9.61 -3.30 0.09
C VAL A 54 8.92 -2.52 1.21
N GLU A 55 8.86 -1.19 1.13
CA GLU A 55 8.11 -0.38 2.10
C GLU A 55 6.61 -0.67 2.04
N GLY A 56 6.05 -0.88 0.85
CA GLY A 56 4.66 -1.34 0.68
C GLY A 56 4.40 -2.66 1.42
N LEU A 57 5.28 -3.65 1.25
CA LEU A 57 5.20 -4.92 1.97
C LEU A 57 5.27 -4.71 3.50
N LYS A 58 6.20 -3.88 3.98
CA LYS A 58 6.33 -3.58 5.42
C LYS A 58 5.05 -2.99 6.01
N ILE A 59 4.40 -2.08 5.29
CA ILE A 59 3.13 -1.47 5.71
C ILE A 59 2.02 -2.53 5.79
N LEU A 60 1.91 -3.40 4.77
CA LEU A 60 0.90 -4.48 4.75
C LEU A 60 1.09 -5.46 5.91
N VAL A 61 2.33 -5.90 6.15
CA VAL A 61 2.66 -6.81 7.26
C VAL A 61 2.36 -6.13 8.61
N LYS A 62 2.82 -4.90 8.81
CA LYS A 62 2.57 -4.15 10.06
C LYS A 62 1.08 -3.91 10.33
N SER A 63 0.29 -3.68 9.29
CA SER A 63 -1.17 -3.55 9.42
C SER A 63 -1.82 -4.87 9.85
N CYS A 64 -1.39 -5.99 9.27
CA CYS A 64 -1.88 -7.32 9.63
C CYS A 64 -1.47 -7.76 11.05
N GLU A 65 -0.30 -7.32 11.53
CA GLU A 65 0.19 -7.61 12.90
C GLU A 65 -0.72 -7.05 14.00
N THR A 66 -1.68 -6.18 13.68
CA THR A 66 -2.68 -5.68 14.64
C THR A 66 -3.64 -6.77 15.14
N GLY A 67 -3.82 -7.85 14.37
CA GLY A 67 -4.73 -8.96 14.71
C GLY A 67 -4.14 -10.35 14.55
N HIS A 68 -2.91 -10.47 14.03
CA HIS A 68 -2.26 -11.74 13.72
C HIS A 68 -0.78 -11.72 14.08
N SER A 69 -0.13 -12.89 14.10
CA SER A 69 1.31 -12.95 14.30
C SER A 69 2.06 -12.44 13.06
N ALA A 70 3.27 -11.90 13.28
CA ALA A 70 4.18 -11.50 12.21
C ALA A 70 4.44 -12.62 11.20
N SER A 71 4.60 -13.86 11.70
CA SER A 71 4.77 -15.06 10.88
C SER A 71 3.57 -15.37 9.97
N TYR A 72 2.35 -15.19 10.47
CA TYR A 72 1.14 -15.34 9.66
C TYR A 72 1.04 -14.26 8.59
N CYS A 73 1.37 -13.02 8.95
CA CYS A 73 1.28 -11.89 8.03
C CYS A 73 2.29 -11.99 6.88
N ILE A 74 3.52 -12.43 7.17
CA ILE A 74 4.50 -12.65 6.10
C ILE A 74 4.09 -13.83 5.21
N ASP A 75 3.55 -14.91 5.78
CA ASP A 75 3.03 -16.05 5.01
C ASP A 75 1.90 -15.66 4.06
N ARG A 76 1.10 -14.64 4.43
CA ARG A 76 0.01 -14.11 3.63
C ARG A 76 0.49 -13.20 2.49
N TYR A 77 1.41 -12.26 2.76
CA TYR A 77 1.74 -11.20 1.79
C TYR A 77 3.03 -11.44 1.00
N TRP A 78 3.92 -12.31 1.47
CA TRP A 78 5.17 -12.60 0.76
C TRP A 78 4.97 -13.25 -0.62
N PRO A 79 4.05 -14.22 -0.82
CA PRO A 79 3.80 -14.80 -2.14
C PRO A 79 3.42 -13.75 -3.19
N ASP A 80 2.46 -12.87 -2.85
CA ASP A 80 2.02 -11.79 -3.73
C ASP A 80 3.13 -10.78 -4.02
N PHE A 81 3.97 -10.49 -3.02
CA PHE A 81 5.13 -9.62 -3.20
C PHE A 81 6.11 -10.21 -4.21
N LYS A 82 6.44 -11.50 -4.11
CA LYS A 82 7.34 -12.19 -5.06
C LYS A 82 6.76 -12.20 -6.48
N GLU A 83 5.46 -12.45 -6.63
CA GLU A 83 4.81 -12.50 -7.93
C GLU A 83 4.87 -11.13 -8.63
N LYS A 84 4.55 -10.06 -7.90
CA LYS A 84 4.45 -8.71 -8.45
C LYS A 84 5.79 -7.97 -8.52
N ASN A 85 6.75 -8.35 -7.68
CA ASN A 85 8.03 -7.66 -7.51
C ASN A 85 9.22 -8.64 -7.51
N SER A 86 9.23 -9.60 -8.42
CA SER A 86 10.26 -10.65 -8.49
C SER A 86 11.69 -10.10 -8.52
N GLN A 87 11.93 -8.94 -9.16
CA GLN A 87 13.23 -8.28 -9.16
C GLN A 87 13.67 -7.70 -7.79
N CYS A 88 12.76 -7.61 -6.82
CA CYS A 88 12.95 -7.00 -5.50
C CYS A 88 12.96 -8.00 -4.34
N ILE A 89 12.97 -9.30 -4.65
CA ILE A 89 12.97 -10.37 -3.64
C ILE A 89 14.17 -10.22 -2.71
N TYR A 90 15.37 -9.97 -3.25
CA TYR A 90 16.58 -9.83 -2.45
C TYR A 90 16.56 -8.63 -1.50
N ASP A 91 16.00 -7.49 -1.93
CA ASP A 91 15.85 -6.30 -1.08
C ASP A 91 14.84 -6.54 0.06
N GLY A 92 13.81 -7.35 -0.18
CA GLY A 92 12.79 -7.72 0.83
C GLY A 92 13.18 -8.93 1.69
N LEU A 93 14.23 -9.67 1.32
CA LEU A 93 14.52 -11.00 1.87
C LEU A 93 14.80 -10.96 3.38
N GLN A 94 15.62 -10.00 3.83
CA GLN A 94 15.95 -9.86 5.25
C GLN A 94 14.69 -9.61 6.08
N PHE A 95 13.79 -8.76 5.59
CA PHE A 95 12.53 -8.47 6.26
C PHE A 95 11.64 -9.73 6.33
N CYS A 96 11.56 -10.51 5.25
CA CYS A 96 10.83 -11.78 5.26
C CYS A 96 11.38 -12.74 6.31
N ILE A 97 12.69 -12.96 6.34
CA ILE A 97 13.33 -13.89 7.27
C ILE A 97 13.11 -13.44 8.73
N GLU A 98 13.28 -12.15 9.02
CA GLU A 98 13.07 -11.59 10.35
C GLU A 98 11.63 -11.84 10.83
N LYS A 99 10.64 -11.49 10.01
CA LYS A 99 9.22 -11.64 10.36
C LYS A 99 8.79 -13.09 10.42
N CYS A 100 9.28 -13.94 9.52
CA CYS A 100 8.98 -15.36 9.51
C CYS A 100 9.53 -16.07 10.76
N SER A 101 10.75 -15.72 11.17
CA SER A 101 11.45 -16.37 12.31
C SER A 101 10.79 -16.10 13.67
N THR A 102 9.81 -15.19 13.72
CA THR A 102 9.01 -14.95 14.94
C THR A 102 8.07 -16.10 15.29
N GLY A 103 7.80 -17.01 14.35
CA GLY A 103 6.86 -18.13 14.56
C GLY A 103 7.20 -19.41 13.80
N HIS A 104 8.25 -19.43 12.98
CA HIS A 104 8.66 -20.61 12.21
C HIS A 104 10.14 -20.95 12.41
N SER A 105 10.53 -22.17 12.02
CA SER A 105 11.92 -22.59 12.05
C SER A 105 12.77 -21.86 11.00
N PRO A 106 14.09 -21.71 11.22
CA PRO A 106 14.98 -21.11 10.24
C PRO A 106 14.94 -21.81 8.88
N SER A 107 14.77 -23.13 8.85
CA SER A 107 14.65 -23.92 7.62
C SER A 107 13.39 -23.60 6.82
N TYR A 108 12.25 -23.45 7.52
CA TYR A 108 11.00 -23.05 6.87
C TYR A 108 11.12 -21.64 6.30
N CYS A 109 11.68 -20.70 7.07
CA CYS A 109 11.84 -19.33 6.61
C CYS A 109 12.82 -19.20 5.43
N ALA A 110 13.91 -19.97 5.44
CA ALA A 110 14.82 -20.01 4.30
C ALA A 110 14.14 -20.50 3.03
N ASP A 111 13.29 -21.53 3.12
CA ASP A 111 12.55 -22.05 1.97
C ASP A 111 11.46 -21.05 1.52
N LYS A 112 10.63 -20.59 2.46
CA LYS A 112 9.47 -19.72 2.19
C LYS A 112 9.86 -18.34 1.67
N CYS A 113 10.98 -17.79 2.14
CA CYS A 113 11.44 -16.47 1.77
C CYS A 113 12.27 -16.45 0.48
N ASN A 114 12.90 -17.58 0.11
CA ASN A 114 13.85 -17.63 -0.99
C ASN A 114 13.26 -18.28 -2.27
N ASN A 115 12.31 -19.20 -2.12
CA ASN A 115 11.43 -19.71 -3.18
C ASN A 115 10.13 -18.91 -3.16
#